data_AF-A0A3B8Z9E8-F1
#
_entry.id   AF-A0A3B8Z9E8-F1
#
_cell.length_a   1.000
_cell.length_b   1.000
_cell.length_c   1.000
_cell.angle_alpha   90.00
_cell.angle_beta   90.00
_cell.angle_gamma   90.00
#
_symmetry.space_group_name_H-M   'P 1'
#
loop_
_entity.id
_entity.type
_entity.pdbx_description
1 polymer ?
#
loop_
_entity_poly.entity_id
_entity_poly.type
_entity_poly.pdbx_seq_one_letter_code
_entity_poly.pdbx_strand_id
1 'polypeptide(L)'
;MRPLSILRSSAIFVLFLMSACGAPEESLESSEISAGIAMREEVVGVQILDDPFIWLEEVESDDALAWAAEQNALSIPKLQGDPRFETIRSEIEAVLTSEDRIPSGSLVNGNVYNFWQDNDHIRGILRRTSLESYAGDSTQWETVLDIDELANIESANWVYKGRTCLPGNPSRCLIHLSDGGKDAVSIREFDLDLANFIDGGFFVGEAKTNIDWVDANTLLVGSDFGDGSLTTSGYARTLRLWRRGTALENAEQI
;
A
#
# COMPACT_ATOMS: atom_id res chain seq x y z
N MET A 1 36.39 1.24 -41.37
CA MET A 1 37.56 0.46 -41.86
C MET A 1 38.14 -0.31 -40.68
N ARG A 2 38.33 -1.63 -40.86
CA ARG A 2 38.91 -2.65 -39.92
C ARG A 2 38.00 -3.13 -38.76
N PRO A 3 38.07 -4.43 -38.39
CA PRO A 3 36.97 -5.36 -38.71
C PRO A 3 36.42 -6.18 -37.53
N LEU A 4 35.30 -6.87 -37.81
CA LEU A 4 34.62 -7.90 -37.02
C LEU A 4 35.54 -9.00 -36.49
N SER A 5 35.35 -9.38 -35.22
CA SER A 5 35.79 -10.66 -34.66
C SER A 5 34.63 -11.67 -34.62
N ILE A 6 34.90 -12.86 -35.15
CA ILE A 6 34.04 -14.05 -35.25
C ILE A 6 34.49 -15.06 -34.19
N LEU A 7 33.61 -16.05 -33.91
CA LEU A 7 33.79 -17.36 -33.23
C LEU A 7 33.31 -17.37 -31.76
N ARG A 8 32.53 -18.36 -31.27
CA ARG A 8 32.10 -19.67 -31.80
C ARG A 8 30.91 -20.18 -30.96
N SER A 9 29.85 -20.65 -31.61
CA SER A 9 28.84 -21.56 -31.03
C SER A 9 29.44 -22.95 -30.80
N SER A 10 29.16 -23.54 -29.65
CA SER A 10 29.23 -24.99 -29.44
C SER A 10 27.89 -25.47 -28.86
N ALA A 11 27.14 -26.18 -29.71
CA ALA A 11 26.01 -27.00 -29.30
C ALA A 11 26.54 -28.32 -28.74
N ILE A 12 25.99 -28.78 -27.61
CA ILE A 12 26.18 -30.15 -27.12
C ILE A 12 24.84 -30.87 -27.22
N PHE A 13 24.84 -31.87 -28.10
CA PHE A 13 23.78 -32.80 -28.41
C PHE A 13 24.01 -34.03 -27.52
N VAL A 14 23.06 -34.39 -26.64
CA VAL A 14 23.11 -35.64 -25.89
C VAL A 14 22.14 -36.62 -26.52
N LEU A 15 22.73 -37.68 -27.07
CA LEU A 15 22.11 -38.83 -27.71
C LEU A 15 21.76 -39.87 -26.64
N PHE A 16 20.50 -40.32 -26.54
CA PHE A 16 20.15 -41.53 -25.80
C PHE A 16 19.68 -42.60 -26.79
N LEU A 17 20.46 -43.68 -26.88
CA LEU A 17 20.20 -44.86 -27.69
C LEU A 17 19.24 -45.80 -26.96
N MET A 18 18.21 -46.22 -27.67
CA MET A 18 17.34 -47.35 -27.36
C MET A 18 18.15 -48.65 -27.34
N SER A 19 17.93 -49.50 -26.33
CA SER A 19 18.23 -50.92 -26.43
C SER A 19 17.08 -51.70 -25.78
N ALA A 20 16.43 -52.52 -26.60
CA ALA A 20 15.33 -53.39 -26.25
C ALA A 20 15.86 -54.73 -25.70
N CYS A 21 15.28 -55.22 -24.61
CA CYS A 21 15.30 -56.63 -24.23
C CYS A 21 13.93 -57.02 -23.69
N GLY A 22 13.40 -58.14 -24.19
CA GLY A 22 12.00 -58.56 -24.11
C GLY A 22 11.47 -58.90 -22.72
N ALA A 23 10.15 -58.81 -22.61
CA ALA A 23 9.37 -59.28 -21.48
C ALA A 23 9.07 -60.79 -21.60
N PRO A 24 9.05 -61.56 -20.51
CA PRO A 24 8.49 -62.90 -20.52
C PRO A 24 6.97 -62.85 -20.42
N GLU A 25 6.30 -63.70 -21.18
CA GLU A 25 4.89 -64.07 -21.00
C GLU A 25 4.72 -64.79 -19.66
N GLU A 26 3.78 -64.31 -18.84
CA GLU A 26 3.17 -65.15 -17.81
C GLU A 26 1.63 -65.03 -17.86
N SER A 27 1.02 -66.19 -17.62
CA SER A 27 -0.32 -66.63 -17.94
C SER A 27 -1.47 -65.80 -17.34
N LEU A 28 -2.51 -65.63 -18.17
CA LEU A 28 -3.84 -65.17 -17.75
C LEU A 28 -4.55 -66.28 -16.95
N GLU A 29 -4.70 -66.09 -15.64
CA GLU A 29 -5.80 -66.69 -14.89
C GLU A 29 -6.78 -65.58 -14.48
N SER A 30 -8.01 -65.70 -14.98
CA SER A 30 -9.14 -64.85 -14.65
C SER A 30 -9.65 -65.20 -13.25
N SER A 31 -9.44 -64.32 -12.27
CA SER A 31 -10.22 -64.33 -11.03
C SER A 31 -11.22 -63.16 -11.04
N GLU A 32 -12.44 -63.48 -10.64
CA GLU A 32 -13.63 -62.66 -10.77
C GLU A 32 -13.52 -61.36 -9.96
N ILE A 33 -13.79 -60.23 -10.61
CA ILE A 33 -13.90 -58.91 -9.97
C ILE A 33 -15.20 -58.88 -9.16
N SER A 34 -15.10 -59.06 -7.85
CA SER A 34 -16.15 -58.60 -6.93
C SER A 34 -16.04 -57.08 -6.78
N ALA A 35 -17.07 -56.38 -7.21
CA ALA A 35 -17.18 -54.94 -7.13
C ALA A 35 -17.21 -54.48 -5.66
N GLY A 36 -16.08 -53.97 -5.19
CA GLY A 36 -15.95 -53.23 -3.95
C GLY A 36 -15.06 -52.02 -4.16
N ILE A 37 -15.59 -50.98 -4.81
CA ILE A 37 -14.93 -49.67 -4.86
C ILE A 37 -15.08 -49.07 -3.45
N ALA A 38 -14.14 -49.38 -2.57
CA ALA A 38 -13.87 -48.52 -1.42
C ALA A 38 -13.16 -47.28 -1.96
N MET A 39 -13.89 -46.17 -2.02
CA MET A 39 -13.30 -44.84 -2.20
C MET A 39 -12.31 -44.62 -1.05
N ARG A 40 -11.02 -44.84 -1.29
CA ARG A 40 -9.98 -44.26 -0.44
C ARG A 40 -9.86 -42.81 -0.88
N GLU A 41 -10.59 -41.96 -0.18
CA GLU A 41 -10.29 -40.54 -0.10
C GLU A 41 -8.95 -40.44 0.61
N GLU A 42 -7.86 -40.44 -0.17
CA GLU A 42 -6.54 -40.08 0.36
C GLU A 42 -6.58 -38.57 0.59
N VAL A 43 -7.16 -38.19 1.73
CA VAL A 43 -6.97 -36.86 2.30
C VAL A 43 -5.47 -36.77 2.53
N VAL A 44 -4.77 -36.11 1.61
CA VAL A 44 -3.43 -35.62 1.85
C VAL A 44 -3.59 -34.59 2.96
N GLY A 45 -3.54 -35.06 4.20
CA GLY A 45 -3.52 -34.21 5.37
C GLY A 45 -2.34 -33.29 5.20
N VAL A 46 -2.60 -32.00 5.12
CA VAL A 46 -1.56 -30.99 5.35
C VAL A 46 -0.96 -31.34 6.71
N GLN A 47 0.27 -31.85 6.71
CA GLN A 47 1.06 -31.89 7.93
C GLN A 47 1.18 -30.43 8.34
N ILE A 48 0.39 -30.01 9.34
CA ILE A 48 0.65 -28.76 10.03
C ILE A 48 2.04 -28.95 10.62
N LEU A 49 3.03 -28.33 10.00
CA LEU A 49 4.36 -28.20 10.58
C LEU A 49 4.13 -27.58 11.96
N ASP A 50 4.64 -28.20 13.02
CA ASP A 50 4.62 -27.58 14.34
C ASP A 50 5.27 -26.19 14.20
N ASP A 51 4.45 -25.14 14.29
CA ASP A 51 4.88 -23.75 14.21
C ASP A 51 4.91 -23.17 15.62
N PRO A 52 6.09 -23.19 16.29
CA PRO A 52 6.20 -22.69 17.66
C PRO A 52 5.99 -21.17 17.76
N PHE A 53 5.92 -20.45 16.65
CA PHE A 53 5.80 -18.99 16.60
C PHE A 53 4.46 -18.50 16.07
N ILE A 54 3.48 -19.39 15.88
CA ILE A 54 2.15 -19.04 15.35
C ILE A 54 1.46 -17.89 16.12
N TRP A 55 1.74 -17.74 17.42
CA TRP A 55 1.20 -16.67 18.25
C TRP A 55 1.71 -15.27 17.88
N LEU A 56 2.85 -15.16 17.17
CA LEU A 56 3.34 -13.90 16.62
C LEU A 56 2.53 -13.42 15.40
N GLU A 57 1.70 -14.27 14.79
CA GLU A 57 0.84 -13.87 13.67
C GLU A 57 -0.36 -13.02 14.11
N GLU A 58 -0.76 -13.10 15.38
CA GLU A 58 -1.74 -12.18 15.97
C GLU A 58 -1.02 -10.88 16.40
N VAL A 59 -0.76 -10.02 15.42
CA VAL A 59 0.14 -8.86 15.54
C VAL A 59 -0.30 -7.80 16.55
N GLU A 60 -1.58 -7.79 16.95
CA GLU A 60 -2.12 -6.88 17.96
C GLU A 60 -2.32 -7.55 19.33
N SER A 61 -1.95 -8.82 19.49
CA SER A 61 -2.03 -9.49 20.81
C SER A 61 -1.04 -8.91 21.82
N ASP A 62 -1.43 -8.93 23.10
CA ASP A 62 -0.56 -8.51 24.21
C ASP A 62 0.77 -9.27 24.21
N ASP A 63 0.76 -10.57 23.93
CA ASP A 63 1.96 -11.41 23.88
C ASP A 63 2.90 -10.99 22.73
N ALA A 64 2.37 -10.83 21.52
CA ALA A 64 3.17 -10.42 20.36
C ALA A 64 3.78 -9.02 20.54
N LEU A 65 2.99 -8.08 21.07
CA LEU A 65 3.45 -6.72 21.37
C LEU A 65 4.51 -6.69 22.48
N ALA A 66 4.33 -7.49 23.55
CA ALA A 66 5.31 -7.62 24.62
C ALA A 66 6.63 -8.18 24.09
N TRP A 67 6.57 -9.23 23.27
CA TRP A 67 7.76 -9.79 22.64
C TRP A 67 8.47 -8.79 21.72
N ALA A 68 7.73 -8.04 20.91
CA ALA A 68 8.30 -7.00 20.06
C ALA A 68 8.99 -5.90 20.89
N ALA A 69 8.40 -5.51 22.02
CA ALA A 69 9.00 -4.55 22.95
C ALA A 69 10.31 -5.10 23.56
N GLU A 70 10.37 -6.38 23.93
CA GLU A 70 11.58 -7.03 24.42
C GLU A 70 12.69 -7.04 23.35
N GLN A 71 12.35 -7.38 22.10
CA GLN A 71 13.33 -7.35 21.00
C GLN A 71 13.84 -5.93 20.71
N ASN A 72 12.95 -4.93 20.80
CA ASN A 72 13.33 -3.52 20.68
C ASN A 72 14.28 -3.09 21.81
N ALA A 73 14.04 -3.51 23.05
CA ALA A 73 14.90 -3.21 24.19
C ALA A 73 16.32 -3.79 24.05
N LEU A 74 16.48 -4.90 23.32
CA LEU A 74 17.80 -5.46 22.96
C LEU A 74 18.46 -4.70 21.79
N SER A 75 17.66 -4.31 20.80
CA SER A 75 18.18 -3.79 19.52
C SER A 75 18.53 -2.31 19.58
N ILE A 76 17.71 -1.48 20.23
CA ILE A 76 17.89 -0.03 20.30
C ILE A 76 19.24 0.35 20.91
N PRO A 77 19.63 -0.14 22.12
CA PRO A 77 20.93 0.22 22.71
C PRO A 77 22.11 -0.28 21.89
N LYS A 78 21.97 -1.41 21.18
CA LYS A 78 23.02 -1.93 20.30
C LYS A 78 23.27 -1.03 19.10
N LEU A 79 22.21 -0.49 18.49
CA LEU A 79 22.33 0.45 17.37
C LEU A 79 22.81 1.82 17.85
N GLN A 80 22.20 2.36 18.91
CA GLN A 80 22.54 3.68 19.46
C GLN A 80 23.92 3.71 20.14
N GLY A 81 24.41 2.57 20.61
CA GLY A 81 25.75 2.42 21.19
C GLY A 81 26.88 2.36 20.16
N ASP A 82 26.59 2.26 18.87
CA ASP A 82 27.61 2.34 17.82
C ASP A 82 28.16 3.79 17.76
N PRO A 83 29.49 4.00 17.83
CA PRO A 83 30.08 5.35 17.79
C PRO A 83 29.71 6.16 16.54
N ARG A 84 29.26 5.51 15.46
CA ARG A 84 28.84 6.16 14.21
C ARG A 84 27.40 6.65 14.24
N PHE A 85 26.59 6.17 15.19
CA PHE A 85 25.14 6.39 15.20
C PHE A 85 24.77 7.87 15.15
N GLU A 86 25.33 8.68 16.05
CA GLU A 86 24.92 10.08 16.19
C GLU A 86 25.33 10.93 14.98
N THR A 87 26.51 10.66 14.40
CA THR A 87 26.95 11.32 13.17
C THR A 87 26.00 10.99 12.01
N ILE A 88 25.69 9.70 11.81
CA ILE A 88 24.78 9.28 10.72
C ILE A 88 23.37 9.84 10.94
N ARG A 89 22.86 9.79 12.17
CA ARG A 89 21.53 10.30 12.54
C ARG A 89 21.41 11.78 12.20
N SER A 90 22.37 12.59 12.65
CA SER A 90 22.37 14.04 12.43
C SER A 90 22.58 14.44 10.97
N GLU A 91 23.42 13.72 10.22
CA GLU A 91 23.59 13.94 8.78
C GLU A 91 22.31 13.61 8.00
N ILE A 92 21.66 12.49 8.32
CA ILE A 92 20.38 12.12 7.70
C ILE A 92 19.29 13.14 8.04
N GLU A 93 19.19 13.54 9.31
CA GLU A 93 18.24 14.56 9.76
C GLU A 93 18.46 15.88 9.00
N ALA A 94 19.70 16.37 8.92
CA ALA A 94 20.03 17.60 8.20
C ALA A 94 19.63 17.55 6.72
N VAL A 95 19.79 16.42 6.04
CA VAL A 95 19.35 16.24 4.65
C VAL A 95 17.83 16.17 4.55
N LEU A 96 17.19 15.39 5.42
CA LEU A 96 15.75 15.18 5.41
C LEU A 96 14.97 16.44 5.79
N THR A 97 15.52 17.35 6.58
CA THR A 97 14.85 18.58 7.01
C THR A 97 15.41 19.84 6.35
N SER A 98 16.31 19.68 5.37
CA SER A 98 16.90 20.80 4.62
C SER A 98 15.85 21.64 3.88
N GLU A 99 15.99 22.96 3.99
CA GLU A 99 15.20 23.94 3.25
C GLU A 99 15.58 24.02 1.76
N ASP A 100 16.77 23.51 1.39
CA ASP A 100 17.28 23.53 0.01
C ASP A 100 16.69 22.41 -0.88
N ARG A 101 15.83 21.54 -0.32
CA ARG A 101 15.16 20.48 -1.10
C ARG A 101 14.24 21.09 -2.16
N ILE A 102 14.27 20.53 -3.36
CA ILE A 102 13.44 20.98 -4.49
C ILE A 102 11.96 20.74 -4.16
N PRO A 103 11.11 21.79 -4.04
CA PRO A 103 9.70 21.66 -3.71
C PRO A 103 8.91 21.23 -4.95
N SER A 104 9.00 19.94 -5.30
CA SER A 104 8.25 19.37 -6.43
C SER A 104 6.75 19.52 -6.21
N GLY A 105 6.04 20.01 -7.22
CA GLY A 105 4.62 20.31 -7.10
C GLY A 105 3.78 19.83 -8.28
N SER A 106 2.48 19.88 -8.09
CA SER A 106 1.48 19.61 -9.13
C SER A 106 0.65 20.85 -9.43
N LEU A 107 0.31 21.04 -10.70
CA LEU A 107 -0.47 22.19 -11.17
C LEU A 107 -1.96 21.93 -11.03
N VAL A 108 -2.66 22.84 -10.36
CA VAL A 108 -4.12 22.84 -10.22
C VAL A 108 -4.61 24.29 -10.36
N ASN A 109 -5.47 24.55 -11.34
CA ASN A 109 -6.11 25.86 -11.56
C ASN A 109 -5.14 27.07 -11.53
N GLY A 110 -3.94 26.91 -12.10
CA GLY A 110 -2.92 27.97 -12.18
C GLY A 110 -2.03 28.11 -10.94
N ASN A 111 -2.27 27.33 -9.90
CA ASN A 111 -1.43 27.24 -8.71
C ASN A 111 -0.56 25.97 -8.73
N VAL A 112 0.61 26.05 -8.11
CA VAL A 112 1.48 24.91 -7.82
C VAL A 112 1.23 24.47 -6.39
N TYR A 113 0.88 23.21 -6.21
CA TYR A 113 0.68 22.59 -4.90
C TYR A 113 1.85 21.68 -4.56
N ASN A 114 2.35 21.80 -3.34
CA ASN A 114 3.47 21.01 -2.81
C ASN A 114 3.11 20.48 -1.43
N PHE A 115 3.54 19.25 -1.14
CA PHE A 115 3.54 18.72 0.21
C PHE A 115 4.95 18.86 0.79
N TRP A 116 5.06 19.32 2.03
CA TRP A 116 6.33 19.66 2.64
C TRP A 116 6.41 19.21 4.10
N GLN A 117 7.56 18.72 4.50
CA GLN A 117 7.87 18.32 5.88
C GLN A 117 9.24 18.88 6.26
N ASP A 118 9.38 19.50 7.42
CA ASP A 118 10.63 20.06 7.93
C ASP A 118 10.65 19.95 9.46
N ASN A 119 11.53 20.70 10.13
CA ASN A 119 11.66 20.66 11.59
C ASN A 119 10.45 21.27 12.32
N ASP A 120 9.66 22.12 11.65
CA ASP A 120 8.48 22.77 12.22
C ASP A 120 7.21 21.98 11.88
N HIS A 121 7.15 21.39 10.68
CA HIS A 121 6.03 20.61 10.17
C HIS A 121 6.42 19.14 10.02
N ILE A 122 6.45 18.41 11.14
CA ILE A 122 6.92 17.03 11.21
C ILE A 122 6.02 16.09 10.42
N ARG A 123 4.70 16.21 10.58
CA ARG A 123 3.70 15.45 9.81
C ARG A 123 3.46 16.08 8.45
N GLY A 124 3.69 17.38 8.33
CA GLY A 124 3.80 18.11 7.09
C GLY A 124 2.61 18.98 6.76
N ILE A 125 2.76 19.76 5.71
CA ILE A 125 1.76 20.69 5.21
C ILE A 125 1.53 20.51 3.72
N LEU A 126 0.27 20.56 3.30
CA LEU A 126 -0.08 20.86 1.93
C LEU A 126 -0.10 22.38 1.78
N ARG A 127 0.71 22.89 0.87
CA ARG A 127 0.84 24.32 0.58
C ARG A 127 0.68 24.60 -0.91
N ARG A 128 0.33 25.83 -1.25
CA ARG A 128 0.18 26.30 -2.64
C ARG A 128 0.93 27.60 -2.89
N THR A 129 1.19 27.89 -4.15
CA THR A 129 1.71 29.18 -4.63
C THR A 129 1.25 29.43 -6.06
N SER A 130 1.34 30.65 -6.55
CA SER A 130 1.09 30.93 -7.97
C SER A 130 2.21 30.38 -8.85
N LEU A 131 1.89 30.03 -10.10
CA LEU A 131 2.92 29.58 -11.05
C LEU A 131 4.04 30.63 -11.26
N GLU A 132 3.68 31.92 -11.26
CA GLU A 132 4.65 33.01 -11.37
C GLU A 132 5.62 33.03 -10.18
N SER A 133 5.11 32.93 -8.95
CA SER A 133 5.96 32.91 -7.75
C SER A 133 6.81 31.65 -7.66
N TYR A 134 6.29 30.50 -8.12
CA TYR A 134 7.04 29.25 -8.18
C TYR A 134 8.23 29.30 -9.13
N ALA A 135 8.12 30.05 -10.24
CA ALA A 135 9.18 30.19 -11.24
C ALA A 135 10.29 31.18 -10.84
N GLY A 136 10.09 31.98 -9.79
CA GLY A 136 11.06 32.94 -9.28
C GLY A 136 11.96 32.37 -8.18
N ASP A 137 12.96 33.16 -7.78
CA ASP A 137 13.95 32.76 -6.76
C ASP A 137 13.43 32.82 -5.32
N SER A 138 12.24 33.42 -5.09
CA SER A 138 11.63 33.58 -3.76
C SER A 138 10.14 33.22 -3.81
N THR A 139 9.88 31.91 -3.74
CA THR A 139 8.51 31.38 -3.77
C THR A 139 7.74 31.74 -2.50
N GLN A 140 6.54 32.30 -2.67
CA GLN A 140 5.64 32.65 -1.58
C GLN A 140 4.61 31.53 -1.41
N TRP A 141 4.76 30.74 -0.35
CA TRP A 141 3.87 29.63 -0.05
C TRP A 141 2.74 30.04 0.88
N GLU A 142 1.54 29.54 0.59
CA GLU A 142 0.35 29.62 1.43
C GLU A 142 -0.01 28.22 1.91
N THR A 143 -0.16 28.03 3.22
CA THR A 143 -0.63 26.76 3.79
C THR A 143 -2.09 26.53 3.43
N VAL A 144 -2.41 25.34 2.93
CA VAL A 144 -3.76 24.91 2.53
C VAL A 144 -4.32 23.89 3.52
N LEU A 145 -3.49 22.96 3.98
CA LEU A 145 -3.85 22.00 5.02
C LEU A 145 -2.61 21.68 5.85
N ASP A 146 -2.71 21.87 7.15
CA ASP A 146 -1.67 21.51 8.11
C ASP A 146 -2.00 20.16 8.77
N ILE A 147 -1.14 19.16 8.56
CA ILE A 147 -1.35 17.80 9.08
C ILE A 147 -0.93 17.71 10.54
N ASP A 148 0.03 18.52 10.97
CA ASP A 148 0.43 18.62 12.38
C ASP A 148 -0.72 19.21 13.21
N GLU A 149 -1.32 20.31 12.76
CA GLU A 149 -2.50 20.90 13.40
C GLU A 149 -3.68 19.94 13.40
N LEU A 150 -3.99 19.30 12.26
CA LEU A 150 -5.10 18.34 12.16
C LEU A 150 -4.91 17.16 13.12
N ALA A 151 -3.70 16.59 13.18
CA ALA A 151 -3.37 15.48 14.10
C ALA A 151 -3.55 15.89 15.56
N ASN A 152 -3.18 17.11 15.92
CA ASN A 152 -3.36 17.64 17.28
C ASN A 152 -4.84 17.82 17.63
N ILE A 153 -5.63 18.44 16.74
CA ILE A 153 -7.07 18.67 16.94
C ILE A 153 -7.82 17.35 17.12
N GLU A 154 -7.50 16.36 16.29
CA GLU A 154 -8.20 15.08 16.26
C GLU A 154 -7.59 14.02 17.17
N SER A 155 -6.47 14.31 17.84
CA SER A 155 -5.74 13.37 18.69
C SER A 155 -5.41 12.05 17.96
N ALA A 156 -4.97 12.16 16.72
CA ALA A 156 -4.72 11.04 15.81
C ALA A 156 -3.28 11.06 15.27
N ASN A 157 -2.76 9.92 14.83
CA ASN A 157 -1.40 9.83 14.27
C ASN A 157 -1.43 9.99 12.74
N TRP A 158 -2.02 11.09 12.26
CA TRP A 158 -2.24 11.28 10.83
C TRP A 158 -0.94 11.33 10.01
N VAL A 159 -0.98 10.61 8.88
CA VAL A 159 0.00 10.62 7.80
C VAL A 159 -0.72 10.93 6.50
N TYR A 160 -0.30 11.99 5.81
CA TYR A 160 -0.85 12.36 4.51
C TYR A 160 -0.41 11.35 3.43
N LYS A 161 -1.38 10.74 2.74
CA LYS A 161 -1.17 9.73 1.68
C LYS A 161 -1.46 10.28 0.28
N GLY A 162 -1.67 11.59 0.15
CA GLY A 162 -1.94 12.24 -1.12
C GLY A 162 -3.38 12.71 -1.27
N ARG A 163 -3.70 13.13 -2.50
CA ARG A 163 -5.03 13.61 -2.87
C ARG A 163 -5.43 13.15 -4.26
N THR A 164 -6.72 12.87 -4.44
CA THR A 164 -7.31 12.52 -5.74
C THR A 164 -8.34 13.59 -6.10
N CYS A 165 -8.06 14.39 -7.12
CA CYS A 165 -8.89 15.55 -7.48
C CYS A 165 -9.83 15.24 -8.65
N LEU A 166 -11.03 15.82 -8.60
CA LEU A 166 -12.05 15.69 -9.62
C LEU A 166 -11.55 16.31 -10.95
N PRO A 167 -11.43 15.54 -12.05
CA PRO A 167 -10.83 16.06 -13.28
C PRO A 167 -11.51 17.29 -13.88
N GLY A 168 -12.85 17.37 -13.80
CA GLY A 168 -13.63 18.50 -14.32
C GLY A 168 -13.67 19.74 -13.41
N ASN A 169 -13.27 19.60 -12.15
CA ASN A 169 -13.16 20.69 -11.18
C ASN A 169 -12.08 20.32 -10.14
N PRO A 170 -10.79 20.53 -10.46
CA PRO A 170 -9.69 19.98 -9.67
C PRO A 170 -9.45 20.74 -8.36
N SER A 171 -10.27 21.74 -8.02
CA SER A 171 -10.32 22.31 -6.66
C SER A 171 -11.00 21.37 -5.67
N ARG A 172 -11.85 20.44 -6.13
CA ARG A 172 -12.46 19.41 -5.28
C ARG A 172 -11.60 18.17 -5.28
N CYS A 173 -11.10 17.80 -4.11
CA CYS A 173 -10.24 16.63 -3.96
C CYS A 173 -10.69 15.74 -2.81
N LEU A 174 -10.31 14.47 -2.91
CA LEU A 174 -10.35 13.53 -1.81
C LEU A 174 -8.96 13.54 -1.17
N ILE A 175 -8.88 13.90 0.11
CA ILE A 175 -7.64 13.83 0.90
C ILE A 175 -7.57 12.45 1.55
N HIS A 176 -6.43 11.77 1.39
CA HIS A 176 -6.19 10.45 1.95
C HIS A 176 -5.29 10.59 3.18
N LEU A 177 -5.78 10.14 4.34
CA LEU A 177 -5.07 10.18 5.61
C LEU A 177 -4.98 8.76 6.18
N SER A 178 -3.82 8.38 6.69
CA SER A 178 -3.63 7.11 7.38
C SER A 178 -3.29 7.36 8.84
N ASP A 179 -3.88 6.58 9.75
CA ASP A 179 -3.52 6.61 11.16
C ASP A 179 -2.30 5.69 11.41
N GLY A 180 -1.17 6.28 11.77
CA GLY A 180 0.09 5.56 12.00
C GLY A 180 0.76 5.02 10.73
N GLY A 181 0.35 5.48 9.55
CA GLY A 181 1.01 5.16 8.28
C GLY A 181 0.67 3.79 7.69
N LYS A 182 -0.36 3.11 8.22
CA LYS A 182 -0.97 1.88 7.69
C LYS A 182 -1.32 1.98 6.20
N ASP A 183 -1.60 0.82 5.59
CA ASP A 183 -2.20 0.75 4.25
C ASP A 183 -3.65 1.25 4.23
N ALA A 184 -4.36 1.12 5.36
CA ALA A 184 -5.70 1.63 5.51
C ALA A 184 -5.68 3.17 5.59
N VAL A 185 -6.69 3.78 4.96
CA VAL A 185 -6.85 5.23 4.87
C VAL A 185 -8.27 5.65 5.21
N SER A 186 -8.40 6.77 5.92
CA SER A 186 -9.60 7.61 5.92
C SER A 186 -9.52 8.58 4.75
N ILE A 187 -10.65 8.78 4.06
CA ILE A 187 -10.73 9.64 2.88
C ILE A 187 -11.79 10.70 3.11
N ARG A 188 -11.44 11.97 2.88
CA ARG A 188 -12.33 13.11 3.15
C ARG A 188 -12.33 14.09 2.00
N GLU A 189 -13.51 14.55 1.58
CA GLU A 189 -13.64 15.57 0.55
C GLU A 189 -13.18 16.94 1.08
N PHE A 190 -12.40 17.63 0.26
CA PHE A 190 -11.73 18.87 0.58
C PHE A 190 -11.84 19.84 -0.59
N ASP A 191 -12.04 21.11 -0.27
CA ASP A 191 -12.03 22.21 -1.21
C ASP A 191 -10.70 22.94 -1.12
N LEU A 192 -9.88 22.83 -2.17
CA LEU A 192 -8.55 23.44 -2.24
C LEU A 192 -8.59 24.96 -2.36
N ASP A 193 -9.69 25.55 -2.83
CA ASP A 193 -9.81 27.00 -2.96
C ASP A 193 -10.11 27.62 -1.59
N LEU A 194 -11.05 27.00 -0.86
CA LEU A 194 -11.45 27.39 0.49
C LEU A 194 -10.49 26.89 1.58
N ALA A 195 -9.54 26.02 1.23
CA ALA A 195 -8.60 25.40 2.17
C ALA A 195 -9.31 24.73 3.35
N ASN A 196 -10.39 23.98 3.08
CA ASN A 196 -11.17 23.35 4.13
C ASN A 196 -11.82 22.02 3.69
N PHE A 197 -12.07 21.14 4.65
CA PHE A 197 -12.92 19.98 4.45
C PHE A 197 -14.35 20.41 4.17
N ILE A 198 -15.01 19.70 3.25
CA ILE A 198 -16.39 20.02 2.84
C ILE A 198 -17.36 19.39 3.84
N ASP A 199 -18.13 20.24 4.52
CA ASP A 199 -19.21 19.77 5.39
C ASP A 199 -20.27 19.00 4.57
N GLY A 200 -20.67 17.82 5.06
CA GLY A 200 -21.50 16.88 4.31
C GLY A 200 -20.88 16.36 3.00
N GLY A 201 -19.57 16.52 2.81
CA GLY A 201 -18.81 15.97 1.69
C GLY A 201 -18.66 14.46 1.76
N PHE A 202 -18.01 13.88 0.75
CA PHE A 202 -17.67 12.46 0.78
C PHE A 202 -16.70 12.15 1.93
N PHE A 203 -17.05 11.16 2.75
CA PHE A 203 -16.25 10.65 3.84
C PHE A 203 -16.22 9.12 3.81
N VAL A 204 -15.03 8.53 3.85
CA VAL A 204 -14.81 7.10 4.03
C VAL A 204 -13.98 6.88 5.29
N GLY A 205 -14.45 5.98 6.15
CA GLY A 205 -13.71 5.55 7.33
C GLY A 205 -12.42 4.79 6.98
N GLU A 206 -11.65 4.44 8.00
CA GLU A 206 -10.39 3.72 7.84
C GLU A 206 -10.61 2.32 7.23
N ALA A 207 -10.14 2.12 6.01
CA ALA A 207 -10.11 0.82 5.34
C ALA A 207 -9.07 0.82 4.20
N LYS A 208 -8.73 -0.35 3.67
CA LYS A 208 -7.95 -0.48 2.43
C LYS A 208 -8.85 -0.14 1.23
N THR A 209 -9.08 1.15 1.04
CA THR A 209 -10.05 1.68 0.07
C THR A 209 -9.39 2.05 -1.25
N ASN A 210 -9.97 1.58 -2.36
CA ASN A 210 -9.77 2.13 -3.70
C ASN A 210 -10.94 3.07 -4.03
N ILE A 211 -10.65 4.30 -4.44
CA ILE A 211 -11.68 5.29 -4.74
C ILE A 211 -11.27 6.16 -5.92
N ASP A 212 -12.23 6.52 -6.78
CA ASP A 212 -12.01 7.50 -7.84
C ASP A 212 -13.30 8.24 -8.21
N TRP A 213 -13.16 9.39 -8.85
CA TRP A 213 -14.26 10.22 -9.32
C TRP A 213 -14.86 9.66 -10.60
N VAL A 214 -16.18 9.45 -10.60
CA VAL A 214 -16.95 9.28 -11.84
C VAL A 214 -17.38 10.66 -12.36
N ASP A 215 -17.94 11.47 -11.46
CA ASP A 215 -18.34 12.86 -11.70
C ASP A 215 -18.44 13.62 -10.37
N ALA A 216 -18.80 14.90 -10.39
CA ALA A 216 -18.85 15.75 -9.19
C ALA A 216 -19.76 15.24 -8.05
N ASN A 217 -20.67 14.32 -8.34
CA ASN A 217 -21.65 13.77 -7.40
C ASN A 217 -21.59 12.24 -7.31
N THR A 218 -20.63 11.59 -7.94
CA THR A 218 -20.54 10.12 -7.97
C THR A 218 -19.09 9.66 -7.83
N LEU A 219 -18.84 8.74 -6.88
CA LEU A 219 -17.57 8.06 -6.70
C LEU A 219 -17.69 6.57 -7.03
N LEU A 220 -16.64 6.01 -7.60
CA LEU A 220 -16.44 4.57 -7.68
C LEU A 220 -15.63 4.15 -6.44
N VAL A 221 -16.15 3.23 -5.63
CA VAL A 221 -15.57 2.86 -4.33
C VAL A 221 -15.43 1.34 -4.21
N GLY A 222 -14.23 0.86 -3.93
CA GLY A 222 -13.97 -0.47 -3.41
C GLY A 222 -13.44 -0.33 -1.98
N SER A 223 -14.17 -0.87 -1.00
CA SER A 223 -13.82 -0.76 0.43
C SER A 223 -14.37 -1.97 1.19
N ASP A 224 -14.21 -1.97 2.50
CA ASP A 224 -14.88 -2.93 3.38
C ASP A 224 -16.36 -2.56 3.53
N PHE A 225 -17.22 -3.43 3.02
CA PHE A 225 -18.66 -3.36 3.16
C PHE A 225 -19.23 -4.58 3.92
N GLY A 226 -18.39 -5.27 4.69
CA GLY A 226 -18.74 -6.49 5.41
C GLY A 226 -18.53 -7.77 4.59
N ASP A 227 -19.26 -8.82 4.97
CA ASP A 227 -19.06 -10.19 4.48
C ASP A 227 -18.98 -10.27 2.94
N GLY A 228 -17.88 -10.87 2.47
CA GLY A 228 -17.65 -11.09 1.04
C GLY A 228 -17.20 -9.86 0.23
N SER A 229 -17.03 -8.69 0.86
CA SER A 229 -16.53 -7.48 0.21
C SER A 229 -15.00 -7.42 0.10
N LEU A 230 -14.28 -8.23 0.90
CA LEU A 230 -12.83 -8.29 0.95
C LEU A 230 -12.25 -9.64 0.48
N THR A 231 -11.03 -9.59 -0.02
CA THR A 231 -10.15 -10.76 -0.16
C THR A 231 -9.63 -11.21 1.21
N THR A 232 -9.01 -12.40 1.28
CA THR A 232 -8.37 -12.88 2.53
C THR A 232 -7.21 -12.00 3.00
N SER A 233 -6.66 -11.15 2.11
CA SER A 233 -5.61 -10.17 2.44
C SER A 233 -6.17 -8.79 2.81
N GLY A 234 -7.49 -8.65 2.95
CA GLY A 234 -8.17 -7.43 3.38
C GLY A 234 -8.33 -6.35 2.29
N TYR A 235 -8.11 -6.67 1.02
CA TYR A 235 -8.34 -5.76 -0.11
C TYR A 235 -9.75 -5.91 -0.68
N ALA A 236 -10.34 -4.82 -1.15
CA ALA A 236 -11.65 -4.83 -1.80
C ALA A 236 -11.70 -5.80 -3.00
N ARG A 237 -12.77 -6.59 -3.08
CA ARG A 237 -13.08 -7.48 -4.22
C ARG A 237 -14.38 -7.13 -4.94
N THR A 238 -15.09 -6.11 -4.46
CA THR A 238 -16.28 -5.55 -5.09
C THR A 238 -16.10 -4.05 -5.29
N LEU A 239 -16.83 -3.50 -6.26
CA LEU A 239 -16.88 -2.06 -6.53
C LEU A 239 -18.31 -1.57 -6.36
N ARG A 240 -18.47 -0.33 -5.93
CA ARG A 240 -19.75 0.33 -5.78
C ARG A 240 -19.75 1.72 -6.40
N LEU A 241 -20.89 2.11 -6.97
CA LEU A 241 -21.18 3.49 -7.34
C LEU A 241 -21.86 4.20 -6.18
N TRP A 242 -21.16 5.16 -5.58
CA TRP A 242 -21.64 5.94 -4.45
C TRP A 242 -22.04 7.35 -4.89
N ARG A 243 -23.28 7.75 -4.63
CA ARG A 243 -23.81 9.08 -4.96
C ARG A 243 -23.73 10.02 -3.76
N ARG A 244 -23.46 11.29 -4.03
CA ARG A 244 -23.45 12.36 -3.04
C ARG A 244 -24.79 12.44 -2.32
N GLY A 245 -24.74 12.67 -1.00
CA GLY A 245 -25.93 12.83 -0.15
C GLY A 245 -26.62 11.52 0.21
N THR A 246 -26.10 10.36 -0.23
CA THR A 246 -26.53 9.04 0.26
C THR A 246 -25.48 8.46 1.18
N ALA A 247 -25.88 7.61 2.13
CA ALA A 247 -24.92 6.90 2.97
C ALA A 247 -24.10 5.88 2.15
N LEU A 248 -22.82 5.70 2.47
CA LEU A 248 -21.87 4.89 1.71
C LEU A 248 -22.29 3.41 1.66
N GLU A 249 -22.84 2.89 2.76
CA GLU A 249 -23.37 1.53 2.87
C GLU A 249 -24.50 1.22 1.88
N ASN A 250 -25.21 2.25 1.42
CA ASN A 250 -26.30 2.14 0.45
C ASN A 250 -25.82 2.30 -1.01
N ALA A 251 -24.52 2.45 -1.24
CA ALA A 251 -23.96 2.52 -2.59
C ALA A 251 -24.26 1.24 -3.39
N GLU A 252 -24.56 1.40 -4.68
CA GLU A 252 -24.93 0.31 -5.58
C GLU A 252 -23.70 -0.49 -5.98
N GLN A 253 -23.67 -1.80 -5.70
CA GLN A 253 -22.59 -2.67 -6.16
C GLN A 253 -22.72 -2.93 -7.67
N ILE A 254 -21.59 -2.82 -8.39
CA ILE A 254 -21.49 -3.06 -9.83
C ILE A 254 -20.63 -4.27 -10.18
#